data_AF-A0A3D5YU86-F1
#
_entry.id   AF-A0A3D5YU86-F1
#
_cell.length_a   1.000
_cell.length_b   1.000
_cell.length_c   1.000
_cell.angle_alpha   90.00
_cell.angle_beta   90.00
_cell.angle_gamma   90.00
#
_symmetry.space_group_name_H-M   'P 1'
#
loop_
_entity.id
_entity.type
_entity.pdbx_description
1 polymer ?
#
loop_
_entity_poly.entity_id
_entity_poly.type
_entity_poly.pdbx_seq_one_letter_code
_entity_poly.pdbx_strand_id
1 'polypeptide(L)' 'MTTVIINDRTAKGRSLLQFLKKFEGENFIHIGNEPNDETKEAIEDARQGRVTSHKNAKELFASLKSRADV' A
#
# COMPACT_ATOMS: atom_id res chain seq x y z
N MET A 1 -15.84 7.52 -16.96
CA MET A 1 -15.22 6.44 -16.17
C MET A 1 -15.22 6.89 -14.73
N THR A 2 -15.82 6.13 -13.83
CA THR A 2 -15.96 6.51 -12.40
C THR A 2 -15.11 5.58 -11.57
N THR A 3 -14.16 6.14 -10.81
CA THR A 3 -13.32 5.36 -9.90
C THR A 3 -13.95 5.38 -8.51
N VAL A 4 -14.16 4.20 -7.93
CA VAL A 4 -14.66 4.04 -6.56
C VAL A 4 -13.52 3.54 -5.69
N ILE A 5 -13.24 4.25 -4.59
CA ILE A 5 -12.21 3.85 -3.63
C ILE A 5 -12.88 3.05 -2.50
N ILE A 6 -12.46 1.80 -2.32
CA ILE A 6 -12.99 0.91 -1.28
C ILE A 6 -11.91 0.66 -0.23
N ASN A 7 -12.21 0.97 1.03
CA ASN A 7 -11.31 0.69 2.15
C ASN A 7 -11.46 -0.76 2.65
N ASP A 8 -10.53 -1.62 2.26
CA ASP A 8 -10.46 -3.04 2.61
C ASP A 8 -10.10 -3.32 4.09
N ARG A 9 -9.69 -2.31 4.85
CA ARG A 9 -9.42 -2.46 6.30
C ARG A 9 -10.71 -2.56 7.11
N THR A 10 -11.85 -2.15 6.55
CA THR A 10 -13.16 -2.22 7.20
C THR A 10 -13.90 -3.52 6.86
N ALA A 11 -14.70 -4.05 7.80
CA ALA A 11 -15.51 -5.24 7.54
C ALA A 11 -16.45 -5.07 6.34
N LYS A 12 -17.13 -3.91 6.26
CA LYS A 12 -18.02 -3.57 5.14
C LYS A 12 -17.27 -3.46 3.81
N GLY A 13 -16.10 -2.83 3.80
CA GLY A 13 -15.27 -2.71 2.60
C GLY A 13 -14.76 -4.07 2.09
N ARG A 14 -14.37 -4.98 2.99
CA ARG A 14 -14.02 -6.37 2.61
C ARG A 14 -15.20 -7.10 1.99
N SER A 15 -16.38 -7.02 2.60
CA SER A 15 -17.58 -7.69 2.08
C SER A 15 -17.98 -7.15 0.71
N LEU A 16 -17.90 -5.82 0.51
CA LEU A 16 -18.17 -5.20 -0.78
C LEU A 16 -17.14 -5.62 -1.84
N LEU A 17 -15.85 -5.60 -1.51
CA LEU A 17 -14.79 -6.05 -2.43
C LEU A 17 -14.98 -7.52 -2.81
N GLN A 18 -15.31 -8.38 -1.86
CA GLN A 18 -15.56 -9.80 -2.09
C GLN A 18 -16.80 -10.04 -2.97
N PHE A 19 -17.83 -9.21 -2.82
CA PHE A 19 -18.99 -9.22 -3.71
C PHE A 19 -18.60 -8.82 -5.14
N LEU A 20 -17.84 -7.75 -5.32
CA LEU A 20 -17.42 -7.26 -6.63
C LEU A 20 -16.48 -8.24 -7.34
N LYS A 21 -15.62 -8.94 -6.59
CA LYS A 21 -14.75 -10.01 -7.13
C LYS A 21 -15.51 -11.17 -7.77
N LYS A 22 -16.80 -11.39 -7.43
CA LYS A 22 -17.60 -12.44 -8.08
C LYS A 22 -17.87 -12.16 -9.56
N PHE A 23 -17.74 -10.90 -9.98
CA PHE A 23 -17.95 -10.45 -11.35
C PHE A 23 -16.62 -10.23 -12.10
N GLU A 24 -15.50 -10.67 -11.53
CA GLU A 24 -14.19 -10.64 -12.17
C GLU A 24 -14.23 -11.52 -13.43
N GLY A 25 -14.09 -10.90 -14.61
CA GLY A 25 -14.20 -11.57 -15.91
C GLY A 25 -15.41 -11.16 -16.76
N GLU A 26 -16.40 -10.46 -16.19
CA GLU A 26 -17.55 -9.93 -16.93
C GLU A 26 -17.27 -8.58 -17.64
N ASN A 27 -15.99 -8.14 -17.65
CA ASN A 27 -15.49 -6.95 -18.35
C ASN A 27 -16.15 -5.59 -17.99
N PHE A 28 -16.91 -5.50 -16.90
CA PHE A 28 -17.51 -4.23 -16.44
C PHE A 28 -16.91 -3.66 -15.14
N ILE A 29 -16.06 -4.42 -14.45
CA ILE A 29 -15.33 -3.97 -13.25
C ILE A 29 -13.84 -4.20 -13.47
N HIS A 30 -13.03 -3.18 -13.19
CA HIS A 30 -11.58 -3.31 -13.07
C HIS A 30 -11.18 -3.12 -11.61
N ILE A 31 -10.63 -4.15 -10.98
CA ILE A 31 -10.13 -4.11 -9.61
C ILE A 31 -8.61 -3.93 -9.67
N GLY A 32 -8.15 -2.69 -9.58
CA GLY A 32 -6.74 -2.35 -9.51
C GLY A 32 -6.25 -2.38 -8.07
N ASN A 33 -5.14 -3.10 -7.81
CA ASN A 33 -4.39 -3.03 -6.55
C ASN A 33 -3.11 -2.20 -6.74
N GLU A 34 -3.16 -1.17 -7.59
CA GLU A 34 -1.98 -0.37 -7.84
C GLU A 34 -1.62 0.44 -6.59
N PRO A 35 -0.33 0.43 -6.17
CA PRO A 35 0.13 1.34 -5.15
C PRO A 35 -0.11 2.79 -5.59
N ASN A 36 -0.41 3.68 -4.64
CA ASN A 36 -0.46 5.10 -4.94
C ASN A 36 0.93 5.63 -5.34
N ASP A 37 1.00 6.85 -5.87
CA ASP A 37 2.24 7.40 -6.43
C ASP A 37 3.37 7.46 -5.38
N GLU A 38 3.05 7.83 -4.13
CA GLU A 38 4.00 7.83 -3.02
C GLU A 38 4.60 6.44 -2.74
N THR A 39 3.76 5.40 -2.74
CA THR A 39 4.24 4.02 -2.55
C THR A 39 5.06 3.55 -3.76
N LYS A 40 4.69 3.95 -4.99
CA LYS A 40 5.46 3.65 -6.20
C LYS A 40 6.86 4.27 -6.13
N GLU A 41 6.96 5.53 -5.70
CA GLU A 41 8.23 6.23 -5.50
C GLU A 41 9.11 5.54 -4.45
N ALA A 42 8.54 5.19 -3.30
CA ALA A 42 9.25 4.47 -2.24
C ALA A 42 9.81 3.10 -2.71
N ILE A 43 9.08 2.39 -3.57
CA ILE A 43 9.52 1.13 -4.17
C ILE A 43 10.71 1.37 -5.12
N GLU A 44 10.67 2.42 -5.94
CA GLU A 44 11.76 2.76 -6.85
C GLU A 44 13.02 3.21 -6.11
N ASP A 45 12.87 4.01 -5.06
CA ASP A 45 13.99 4.41 -4.20
C ASP A 45 14.66 3.20 -3.56
N ALA A 46 13.86 2.22 -3.10
CA ALA A 46 14.38 0.96 -2.58
C ALA A 46 15.15 0.15 -3.64
N ARG A 47 14.63 0.05 -4.87
CA ARG A 47 15.28 -0.66 -5.98
C ARG A 47 16.61 -0.02 -6.38
N GLN A 48 16.69 1.30 -6.35
CA GLN A 48 17.89 2.05 -6.70
C GLN A 48 18.91 2.13 -5.55
N GLY A 49 18.62 1.50 -4.40
CA GLY A 49 19.51 1.54 -3.24
C GLY A 49 19.54 2.90 -2.55
N ARG A 50 18.58 3.80 -2.84
CA ARG A 50 18.40 5.09 -2.14
C ARG A 50 17.72 4.86 -0.78
N VAL A 51 18.30 3.96 0.01
CA VAL A 51 17.81 3.53 1.32
C VAL A 51 18.83 3.84 2.40
N THR A 52 18.34 4.09 3.62
CA THR A 52 19.22 4.23 4.77
C THR A 52 19.49 2.86 5.36
N SER A 53 20.75 2.40 5.31
CA SER A 53 21.18 1.16 5.96
C SER A 53 21.64 1.41 7.39
N HIS A 54 21.37 0.44 8.28
CA HIS A 54 21.80 0.45 9.67
C HIS A 54 22.51 -0.87 9.99
N LYS A 55 23.45 -0.87 10.94
CA LYS A 55 24.29 -2.06 11.20
C LYS A 55 23.54 -3.15 11.95
N ASN A 56 22.51 -2.78 12.72
CA ASN A 56 21.74 -3.69 13.56
C ASN A 56 20.34 -3.11 13.84
N ALA A 57 19.46 -3.96 14.37
CA ALA A 57 18.09 -3.58 14.70
C ALA A 57 18.03 -2.44 15.75
N LYS A 58 18.95 -2.39 16.71
CA LYS A 58 18.97 -1.37 17.77
C LYS A 58 19.17 0.03 17.20
N GLU A 59 20.10 0.19 16.26
CA GLU A 59 20.34 1.44 15.54
C GLU A 59 19.14 1.86 14.68
N LEU A 60 18.51 0.91 13.99
CA LEU A 60 17.30 1.16 13.20
C LEU A 60 16.16 1.71 14.09
N PHE A 61 15.86 1.04 15.21
CA PHE A 61 14.78 1.49 16.09
C PHE A 61 15.06 2.84 16.76
N ALA A 62 16.33 3.14 17.09
CA ALA A 62 16.70 4.45 17.61
C ALA A 62 16.48 5.57 16.58
N SER A 63 16.85 5.32 15.31
CA SER A 63 16.63 6.23 14.16
C SER A 63 15.14 6.46 13.88
N LEU A 64 14.33 5.39 13.91
CA LEU A 64 12.89 5.51 13.69
C LEU A 64 12.21 6.26 14.84
N LYS A 65 12.62 6.00 16.09
CA LYS A 65 12.05 6.69 17.26
C LYS A 65 12.37 8.18 17.26
N SER A 66 13.55 8.61 16.81
CA SER A 66 13.90 10.03 16.74
C SER A 66 13.20 10.79 15.62
N ARG A 67 12.72 10.07 14.58
CA ARG A 67 12.00 10.63 13.42
C ARG A 67 10.49 10.48 13.52
N ALA A 68 9.99 9.62 14.41
CA ALA A 68 8.57 9.46 14.65
C ALA A 68 8.08 10.65 15.49
N ASP A 69 7.17 11.43 14.91
CA ASP A 69 6.52 12.56 15.56
C ASP A 69 5.39 12.06 16.48
N VAL A 70 5.77 11.31 17.53
CA VAL A 70 4.87 10.72 18.53
C VAL A 70 5.26 11.16 19.94
#